data_AF-A0A7G7MGK5-F1
#
_entry.id   AF-A0A7G7MGK5-F1
#
_cell.length_a   1.000
_cell.length_b   1.000
_cell.length_c   1.000
_cell.angle_alpha   90.00
_cell.angle_beta   90.00
_cell.angle_gamma   90.00
#
_symmetry.space_group_name_H-M   'P 1'
#
loop_
_entity.id
_entity.type
_entity.pdbx_description
1 polymer ?
#
loop_
_entity_poly.entity_id
_entity_poly.type
_entity_poly.pdbx_seq_one_letter_code
_entity_poly.pdbx_strand_id
1 'polypeptide(L)'
;MPSDCFTPYDWSRSFLLPAHVHSNIALRGDVGMLGAHNVARGLLVETCRHSGAHPAGLHYAETVLDGGAIVIVDVTATAHLPIGELLTVHTSARHRRHGDARDGDWSISVDGVAYPNDDHRCPPSPPMQGWIVHRLARRPTSG
;
A
#
# COMPACT_ATOMS: atom_id res chain seq x y z
N MET A 1 5.26 21.27 -11.63
CA MET A 1 4.59 20.29 -10.74
C MET A 1 4.73 20.86 -9.34
N PRO A 2 3.66 21.16 -8.59
CA PRO A 2 3.85 21.57 -7.21
C PRO A 2 4.45 20.39 -6.46
N SER A 3 5.62 20.63 -5.87
CA SER A 3 6.32 19.71 -5.00
C SER A 3 5.53 19.60 -3.69
N ASP A 4 4.45 18.85 -3.70
CA ASP A 4 3.78 18.43 -2.46
C ASP A 4 4.70 17.39 -1.82
N CYS A 5 5.70 17.91 -1.11
CA CYS A 5 6.65 17.13 -0.34
C CYS A 5 5.89 16.50 0.84
N PHE A 6 5.37 15.29 0.62
CA PHE A 6 4.84 14.44 1.69
C PHE A 6 5.88 14.32 2.79
N THR A 7 5.46 14.59 4.01
CA THR A 7 6.35 14.75 5.17
C THR A 7 6.48 13.43 5.92
N PRO A 8 7.45 13.28 6.84
CA PRO A 8 7.47 12.16 7.78
C PRO A 8 6.15 11.96 8.54
N TYR A 9 5.33 13.00 8.69
CA TYR A 9 4.00 12.90 9.30
C TYR A 9 3.04 12.01 8.50
N ASP A 10 3.18 11.93 7.17
CA ASP A 10 2.31 11.07 6.35
C ASP A 10 2.56 9.57 6.59
N TRP A 11 3.77 9.22 7.03
CA TRP A 11 4.13 7.88 7.51
C TRP A 11 3.73 7.61 8.96
N SER A 12 3.46 8.67 9.72
CA SER A 12 3.15 8.63 11.15
C SER A 12 1.63 8.54 11.43
N ARG A 13 0.79 8.62 10.40
CA ARG A 13 -0.67 8.55 10.53
C ARG A 13 -1.11 7.18 11.03
N SER A 14 -1.94 7.11 12.06
CA SER A 14 -2.56 5.85 12.49
C SER A 14 -3.81 5.56 11.66
N PHE A 15 -3.84 4.42 10.99
CA PHE A 15 -4.97 4.02 10.16
C PHE A 15 -5.85 2.98 10.87
N LEU A 16 -7.16 3.19 10.79
CA LEU A 16 -8.19 2.32 11.36
C LEU A 16 -9.02 1.70 10.24
N LEU A 17 -9.25 0.39 10.31
CA LEU A 17 -10.13 -0.32 9.40
C LEU A 17 -11.53 -0.50 10.02
N PRO A 18 -12.60 -0.38 9.22
CA PRO A 18 -13.95 -0.75 9.68
C PRO A 18 -14.04 -2.20 10.14
N ALA A 19 -14.95 -2.48 11.09
CA ALA A 19 -15.11 -3.80 11.70
C ALA A 19 -15.53 -4.92 10.72
N HIS A 20 -16.08 -4.56 9.55
CA HIS A 20 -16.51 -5.51 8.52
C HIS A 20 -15.38 -5.90 7.55
N VAL A 21 -14.22 -5.25 7.60
CA VAL A 21 -13.10 -5.57 6.70
C VAL A 21 -12.49 -6.91 7.08
N HIS A 22 -12.37 -7.82 6.12
CA HIS A 22 -11.65 -9.07 6.30
C HIS A 22 -10.14 -8.80 6.34
N SER A 23 -9.48 -9.07 7.47
CA SER A 23 -8.03 -8.88 7.57
C SER A 23 -7.34 -9.95 8.40
N ASN A 24 -6.11 -10.29 8.02
CA ASN A 24 -5.23 -11.17 8.79
C ASN A 24 -4.31 -10.42 9.77
N ILE A 25 -4.37 -9.10 9.80
CA ILE A 25 -3.71 -8.25 10.80
C ILE A 25 -4.74 -7.48 11.62
N ALA A 26 -4.32 -6.92 12.75
CA ALA A 26 -5.22 -6.14 13.60
C ALA A 26 -5.81 -4.93 12.83
N LEU A 27 -7.12 -4.73 12.96
CA LEU A 27 -7.87 -3.65 12.30
C LEU A 27 -7.48 -2.25 12.79
N ARG A 28 -6.84 -2.16 13.96
CA ARG A 28 -6.30 -0.94 14.55
C ARG A 28 -4.85 -1.17 15.00
N GLY A 29 -4.03 -0.14 14.89
CA GLY A 29 -2.73 -0.10 15.56
C GLY A 29 -2.85 0.51 16.96
N ASP A 30 -1.80 0.35 17.76
CA ASP A 30 -1.63 1.07 19.02
C ASP A 30 -0.90 2.40 18.78
N VAL A 31 -1.12 3.37 19.66
CA VAL A 31 -0.43 4.68 19.59
C VAL A 31 1.09 4.45 19.62
N GLY A 32 1.80 4.97 18.63
CA GLY A 32 3.24 4.78 18.48
C GLY A 32 3.66 3.54 17.66
N MET A 33 2.70 2.74 17.16
CA MET A 33 3.01 1.75 16.12
C MET A 33 3.46 2.45 14.83
N LEU A 34 4.76 2.55 14.66
CA LEU A 34 5.40 2.78 13.38
C LEU A 34 5.72 1.39 12.80
N GLY A 35 5.25 1.09 11.58
CA GLY A 35 5.56 -0.21 10.98
C GLY A 35 4.67 -0.63 9.80
N ALA A 36 5.08 -1.72 9.15
CA ALA A 36 4.51 -2.22 7.91
C ALA A 36 3.00 -2.55 7.99
N HIS A 37 2.50 -3.02 9.14
CA HIS A 37 1.05 -3.19 9.35
C HIS A 37 0.26 -1.88 9.24
N ASN A 38 0.81 -0.77 9.73
CA ASN A 38 0.14 0.51 9.65
C ASN A 38 0.16 1.08 8.22
N VAL A 39 1.25 0.84 7.49
CA VAL A 39 1.36 1.14 6.07
C VAL A 39 0.33 0.31 5.27
N ALA A 40 0.18 -0.97 5.57
CA ALA A 40 -0.80 -1.85 4.94
C ALA A 40 -2.25 -1.36 5.15
N ARG A 41 -2.60 -0.95 6.37
CA ARG A 41 -3.90 -0.30 6.64
C ARG A 41 -4.04 1.01 5.87
N GLY A 42 -2.97 1.81 5.83
CA GLY A 42 -2.92 3.06 5.09
C GLY A 42 -3.18 2.89 3.61
N LEU A 43 -2.63 1.84 2.97
CA LEU A 43 -2.90 1.50 1.59
C LEU A 43 -4.42 1.38 1.34
N LEU A 44 -5.11 0.53 2.10
CA LEU A 44 -6.55 0.35 1.92
C LEU A 44 -7.35 1.63 2.18
N VAL A 45 -7.05 2.35 3.27
CA VAL A 45 -7.76 3.57 3.64
C VAL A 45 -7.60 4.66 2.58
N GLU A 46 -6.37 4.92 2.13
CA GLU A 46 -6.08 5.97 1.16
C GLU A 46 -6.56 5.57 -0.24
N THR A 47 -6.49 4.28 -0.62
CA THR A 47 -7.15 3.77 -1.82
C THR A 47 -8.65 4.07 -1.81
N CYS A 48 -9.35 3.76 -0.72
CA CYS A 48 -10.78 4.02 -0.60
C CYS A 48 -11.08 5.53 -0.63
N ARG A 49 -10.30 6.33 0.09
CA ARG A 49 -10.44 7.79 0.14
C ARG A 49 -10.30 8.43 -1.25
N HIS A 50 -9.32 7.99 -2.04
CA HIS A 50 -9.06 8.57 -3.36
C HIS A 50 -9.98 8.01 -4.44
N SER A 51 -10.38 6.74 -4.39
CA SER A 51 -11.25 6.14 -5.41
C SER A 51 -12.75 6.28 -5.13
N GLY A 52 -13.13 6.61 -3.89
CA GLY A 52 -14.52 6.53 -3.42
C GLY A 52 -15.00 5.10 -3.17
N ALA A 53 -14.11 4.11 -3.21
CA ALA A 53 -14.44 2.71 -2.96
C ALA A 53 -14.76 2.44 -1.48
N HIS A 54 -15.49 1.35 -1.23
CA HIS A 54 -15.76 0.82 0.09
C HIS A 54 -14.77 -0.31 0.43
N PRO A 55 -14.12 -0.30 1.60
CA PRO A 55 -13.10 -1.29 1.93
C PRO A 55 -13.71 -2.68 2.10
N ALA A 56 -13.04 -3.71 1.56
CA ALA A 56 -13.53 -5.10 1.61
C ALA A 56 -12.55 -6.02 2.36
N GLY A 57 -11.26 -5.97 2.02
CA GLY A 57 -10.26 -6.86 2.59
C GLY A 57 -8.85 -6.31 2.60
N LEU A 58 -8.04 -6.80 3.54
CA LEU A 58 -6.62 -6.50 3.65
C LEU A 58 -5.86 -7.75 4.05
N HIS A 59 -4.98 -8.22 3.17
CA HIS A 59 -4.05 -9.30 3.46
C HIS A 59 -2.62 -8.75 3.52
N TYR A 60 -1.88 -9.16 4.54
CA TYR A 60 -0.49 -8.83 4.76
C TYR A 60 0.36 -10.10 4.83
N ALA A 61 1.51 -10.13 4.17
CA ALA A 61 2.46 -11.22 4.28
C ALA A 61 3.90 -10.69 4.40
N GLU A 62 4.69 -11.40 5.19
CA GLU A 62 6.14 -11.23 5.26
C GLU A 62 6.81 -12.52 4.83
N THR A 63 7.75 -12.41 3.89
CA THR A 63 8.64 -13.51 3.50
C THR A 63 10.05 -13.14 3.89
N VAL A 64 10.64 -13.94 4.78
CA VAL A 64 12.03 -13.77 5.23
C VAL A 64 12.94 -14.64 4.37
N LEU A 65 13.94 -14.03 3.74
CA LEU A 65 14.90 -14.68 2.86
C LEU A 65 16.33 -14.49 3.39
N ASP A 66 17.26 -15.26 2.82
CA ASP A 66 18.71 -15.13 3.06
C ASP A 66 19.07 -15.10 4.56
N GLY A 67 18.56 -16.10 5.30
CA GLY A 67 18.83 -16.24 6.74
C GLY A 67 18.32 -15.08 7.60
N GLY A 68 17.41 -14.24 7.10
CA GLY A 68 16.93 -13.05 7.80
C GLY A 68 17.44 -11.73 7.24
N ALA A 69 18.37 -11.75 6.29
CA ALA A 69 18.95 -10.52 5.74
C ALA A 69 17.98 -9.74 4.85
N ILE A 70 17.00 -10.42 4.24
CA ILE A 70 16.01 -9.82 3.35
C ILE A 70 14.60 -10.12 3.87
N VAL A 71 13.75 -9.11 3.91
CA VAL A 71 12.32 -9.24 4.21
C VAL A 71 11.53 -8.67 3.03
N ILE A 72 10.69 -9.49 2.43
CA ILE A 72 9.70 -9.05 1.43
C ILE A 72 8.38 -8.86 2.17
N VAL A 73 7.78 -7.69 2.00
CA VAL A 73 6.47 -7.34 2.53
C VAL A 73 5.50 -7.24 1.38
N ASP A 74 4.50 -8.11 1.35
CA ASP A 74 3.42 -8.09 0.38
C ASP A 74 2.12 -7.66 1.06
N VAL A 75 1.40 -6.75 0.40
CA VAL A 75 0.09 -6.28 0.87
C VAL A 75 -0.89 -6.35 -0.29
N THR A 76 -2.02 -7.01 -0.04
CA THR A 76 -3.17 -7.01 -0.95
C THR A 76 -4.33 -6.29 -0.28
N ALA A 77 -4.74 -5.16 -0.84
CA ALA A 77 -5.91 -4.41 -0.42
C ALA A 77 -7.03 -4.59 -1.46
N THR A 78 -8.23 -4.92 -1.01
CA THR A 78 -9.41 -5.04 -1.86
C THR A 78 -10.51 -4.09 -1.42
N ALA A 79 -11.17 -3.46 -2.38
CA ALA A 79 -12.25 -2.51 -2.14
C ALA A 79 -13.30 -2.58 -3.26
N HIS A 80 -14.57 -2.33 -2.93
CA HIS A 80 -15.65 -2.25 -3.90
C HIS A 80 -15.78 -0.82 -4.42
N LEU A 81 -15.60 -0.62 -5.72
CA LEU A 81 -15.89 0.65 -6.38
C LEU A 81 -17.40 0.98 -6.25
N PRO A 82 -17.80 2.26 -6.36
CA PRO A 82 -19.21 2.65 -6.32
C PRO A 82 -20.10 1.93 -7.35
N ILE A 83 -19.52 1.46 -8.44
CA ILE A 83 -20.17 0.70 -9.51
C ILE A 83 -20.32 -0.80 -9.20
N GLY A 84 -19.85 -1.25 -8.03
CA GLY A 84 -19.92 -2.64 -7.56
C GLY A 84 -18.71 -3.52 -7.92
N GLU A 85 -17.86 -3.08 -8.85
CA GLU A 85 -16.65 -3.80 -9.25
C GLU A 85 -15.62 -3.89 -8.10
N LEU A 86 -14.88 -4.99 -8.06
CA LEU A 86 -13.83 -5.22 -7.08
C LEU A 86 -12.51 -4.63 -7.59
N LEU A 87 -12.01 -3.62 -6.90
CA LEU A 87 -10.66 -3.07 -7.06
C LEU A 87 -9.68 -3.89 -6.22
N THR A 88 -8.64 -4.41 -6.83
CA THR A 88 -7.54 -5.13 -6.16
C THR A 88 -6.24 -4.36 -6.31
N VAL A 89 -5.65 -3.96 -5.20
CA VAL A 89 -4.35 -3.30 -5.15
C VAL A 89 -3.36 -4.23 -4.49
N HIS A 90 -2.24 -4.48 -5.15
CA HIS A 90 -1.14 -5.25 -4.59
C HIS A 90 0.11 -4.40 -4.52
N THR A 91 0.82 -4.47 -3.41
CA THR A 91 2.10 -3.81 -3.23
C THR A 91 3.12 -4.77 -2.68
N SER A 92 4.35 -4.71 -3.19
CA SER A 92 5.47 -5.52 -2.71
C SER A 92 6.66 -4.64 -2.42
N ALA A 93 7.25 -4.76 -1.23
CA ALA A 93 8.44 -4.03 -0.81
C ALA A 93 9.52 -5.01 -0.33
N ARG A 94 10.71 -4.93 -0.91
CA ARG A 94 11.89 -5.66 -0.46
C ARG A 94 12.75 -4.79 0.43
N HIS A 95 12.96 -5.23 1.66
CA HIS A 95 13.81 -4.58 2.66
C HIS A 95 15.05 -5.42 2.95
N ARG A 96 16.23 -4.79 2.98
CA ARG A 96 17.48 -5.41 3.40
C ARG A 96 17.82 -4.95 4.82
N ARG A 97 18.10 -5.89 5.74
CA ARG A 97 18.50 -5.56 7.14
C ARG A 97 19.86 -4.88 7.20
N HIS A 98 20.76 -5.26 6.31
CA HIS A 98 22.11 -4.72 6.19
C HIS A 98 22.29 -4.18 4.77
N GLY A 99 22.03 -2.89 4.58
CA GLY A 99 22.08 -2.18 3.30
C GLY A 99 21.68 -0.72 3.48
N ASP A 100 21.87 0.11 2.46
CA ASP A 100 21.29 1.46 2.46
C ASP A 100 19.76 1.33 2.55
N ALA A 101 19.12 2.13 3.41
CA ALA A 101 17.66 2.19 3.50
C ALA A 101 17.01 2.61 2.17
N ARG A 102 17.81 3.12 1.23
CA ARG A 102 17.44 3.50 -0.14
C ARG A 102 17.68 2.40 -1.18
N ASP A 103 18.18 1.23 -0.81
CA ASP A 103 18.40 0.09 -1.71
C ASP A 103 17.28 -0.96 -1.57
N GLY A 104 16.03 -0.52 -1.66
CA GLY A 104 14.85 -1.39 -1.73
C GLY A 104 14.38 -1.64 -3.16
N ASP A 105 13.55 -2.67 -3.32
CA ASP A 105 12.76 -2.89 -4.54
C ASP A 105 11.29 -2.79 -4.14
N TRP A 106 10.57 -1.80 -4.67
CA TRP A 106 9.14 -1.60 -4.44
C TRP A 106 8.35 -1.67 -5.75
N SER A 107 7.15 -2.25 -5.68
CA SER A 107 6.18 -2.24 -6.76
C SER A 107 4.75 -2.08 -6.25
N ILE A 108 3.89 -1.57 -7.13
CA ILE A 108 2.45 -1.51 -6.94
C ILE A 108 1.76 -1.96 -8.24
N SER A 109 0.72 -2.76 -8.11
CA SER A 109 -0.18 -3.11 -9.21
C SER A 109 -1.64 -2.90 -8.82
N VAL A 110 -2.46 -2.59 -9.82
CA VAL A 110 -3.90 -2.37 -9.69
C VAL A 110 -4.58 -3.27 -10.70
N ASP A 111 -5.44 -4.17 -10.22
CA ASP A 111 -6.14 -5.18 -11.03
C ASP A 111 -5.19 -5.98 -11.94
N GLY A 112 -4.02 -6.33 -11.39
CA GLY A 112 -2.96 -7.05 -12.09
C GLY A 112 -2.08 -6.19 -12.99
N VAL A 113 -2.41 -4.92 -13.22
CA VAL A 113 -1.62 -3.99 -14.03
C VAL A 113 -0.56 -3.31 -13.16
N ALA A 114 0.72 -3.61 -13.41
CA ALA A 114 1.83 -3.01 -12.68
C ALA A 114 2.03 -1.53 -13.05
N TYR A 115 2.41 -0.71 -12.06
CA TYR A 115 2.82 0.68 -12.28
C TYR A 115 4.32 0.74 -12.59
N PRO A 116 4.71 1.16 -13.82
CA PRO A 116 6.11 1.38 -14.16
C PRO A 116 6.49 2.79 -13.69
N ASN A 117 7.07 2.94 -12.51
CA ASN A 117 7.59 4.22 -12.04
C ASN A 117 9.10 4.14 -11.86
N ASP A 118 9.83 5.16 -12.31
CA ASP A 118 11.30 5.11 -12.40
C ASP A 118 12.02 5.02 -11.04
N ASP A 119 11.35 5.37 -9.94
CA ASP A 119 11.88 5.24 -8.58
C ASP A 119 11.24 4.08 -7.81
N HIS A 120 11.79 2.89 -8.02
CA HIS A 120 11.43 1.64 -7.33
C HIS A 120 12.15 1.46 -5.98
N ARG A 121 12.93 2.46 -5.54
CA ARG A 121 13.86 2.27 -4.41
C ARG A 121 13.19 2.27 -3.05
N CYS A 122 12.15 3.08 -2.91
CA CYS A 122 11.38 3.19 -1.68
C CYS A 122 9.88 3.23 -2.00
N PRO A 123 9.04 2.55 -1.20
CA PRO A 123 7.60 2.77 -1.27
C PRO A 123 7.30 4.25 -1.00
N PRO A 124 6.38 4.88 -1.77
CA PRO A 124 5.91 6.21 -1.44
C PRO A 124 4.99 6.15 -0.21
N SER A 125 4.66 7.31 0.38
CA SER A 125 3.75 7.37 1.54
C SER A 125 2.36 6.79 1.21
N PRO A 126 1.60 6.30 2.20
CA PRO A 126 0.27 5.75 1.94
C PRO A 126 -0.67 6.69 1.15
N PRO A 127 -0.74 8.01 1.44
CA PRO A 127 -1.53 8.93 0.61
C PRO A 127 -1.09 8.96 -0.86
N MET A 128 0.22 8.93 -1.13
CA MET A 128 0.73 8.89 -2.51
C MET A 128 0.42 7.55 -3.18
N GLN A 129 0.47 6.42 -2.46
CA GLN A 129 0.03 5.13 -2.99
C GLN A 129 -1.46 5.19 -3.37
N GLY A 130 -2.33 5.76 -2.53
CA GLY A 130 -3.74 5.99 -2.84
C GLY A 130 -3.96 6.84 -4.10
N TRP A 131 -3.16 7.90 -4.28
CA TRP A 131 -3.19 8.71 -5.50
C TRP A 131 -2.74 7.95 -6.75
N ILE A 132 -1.68 7.13 -6.66
CA ILE A 132 -1.22 6.26 -7.76
C ILE A 132 -2.35 5.31 -8.16
N VAL A 133 -3.01 4.67 -7.19
CA VAL A 133 -4.14 3.76 -7.44
C VAL A 133 -5.26 4.49 -8.17
N HIS A 134 -5.66 5.66 -7.70
CA HIS A 134 -6.70 6.46 -8.34
C HIS A 134 -6.36 6.79 -9.80
N ARG A 135 -5.10 7.12 -10.09
CA ARG A 135 -4.63 7.40 -11.45
C ARG A 135 -4.68 6.16 -12.34
N LEU A 136 -4.39 4.98 -11.79
CA LEU A 136 -4.37 3.72 -12.54
C LEU A 136 -5.76 3.15 -12.77
N ALA A 137 -6.62 3.13 -11.74
CA ALA A 137 -7.99 2.66 -11.84
C ALA A 137 -8.86 3.48 -12.83
N ARG A 138 -8.45 4.73 -13.12
CA ARG A 138 -9.12 5.60 -14.10
C ARG A 138 -8.57 5.50 -15.52
N ARG A 139 -7.47 4.78 -15.74
CA ARG A 139 -6.99 4.55 -17.11
C ARG A 139 -7.85 3.45 -17.72
N PRO A 140 -8.52 3.69 -18.86
CA PRO A 140 -9.11 2.60 -19.60
C PRO A 140 -8.00 1.60 -19.92
N THR A 141 -8.22 0.33 -19.56
CA THR A 141 -7.46 -0.77 -20.13
C THR A 141 -7.68 -0.69 -21.64
N SER A 142 -6.70 -0.16 -22.37
CA SER A 142 -6.71 -0.24 -23.82
C SER A 142 -6.74 -1.73 -24.18
N GLY A 143 -7.91 -2.18 -24.65
CA GLY A 143 -8.08 -3.49 -25.27
C GLY A 143 -7.43 -3.55 -26.65
#